data_AF-A0A8H5SCY7-F1
#
_entry.id   AF-A0A8H5SCY7-F1
#
_cell.length_a   1.000
_cell.length_b   1.000
_cell.length_c   1.000
_cell.angle_alpha   90.00
_cell.angle_beta   90.00
_cell.angle_gamma   90.00
#
_symmetry.space_group_name_H-M   'P 1'
#
loop_
_entity.id
_entity.type
_entity.pdbx_description
1 polymer ?
#
loop_
_entity_poly.entity_id
_entity_poly.type
_entity_poly.pdbx_seq_one_letter_code
_entity_poly.pdbx_strand_id
1 'polypeptide(L)'
;MKLSNCSSNGKERWFYARHCATWIRVESQQAAVKDTNTGKPLGRAHERYDEEVRYVKENLPLDRHAIVHGDFKFDNLIHRPDEPRVIAILDWELSIIGHPLMDLVFCISPFFTDYTKSRKLSLSFKDSPCKPDNRAKSGIPEPNELLARYAEIVEFDM
;
A
#
# COMPACT_ATOMS: atom_id res chain seq x y z
N MET A 1 10.61 26.59 9.60
CA MET A 1 11.42 25.91 8.56
C MET A 1 10.67 26.10 7.24
N LYS A 2 11.13 27.02 6.38
CA LYS A 2 10.48 27.30 5.07
C LYS A 2 11.00 26.27 4.07
N LEU A 3 10.12 25.42 3.55
CA LEU A 3 10.44 24.53 2.42
C LEU A 3 10.57 25.40 1.16
N SER A 4 11.79 25.69 0.77
CA SER A 4 12.14 26.38 -0.47
C SER A 4 12.09 25.42 -1.66
N ASN A 5 11.37 25.83 -2.71
CA ASN A 5 11.38 25.30 -4.08
C ASN A 5 10.97 23.84 -4.29
N CYS A 6 9.66 23.63 -4.46
CA CYS A 6 9.12 22.51 -5.24
C CYS A 6 8.25 23.06 -6.40
N SER A 7 8.80 23.98 -7.20
CA SER A 7 8.05 24.71 -8.23
C SER A 7 8.36 24.28 -9.67
N SER A 8 8.85 23.06 -9.92
CA SER A 8 9.20 22.62 -11.29
C SER A 8 8.80 21.20 -11.70
N ASN A 9 7.89 20.51 -11.00
CA ASN A 9 7.44 19.17 -11.41
C ASN A 9 5.94 19.20 -11.71
N GLY A 10 5.56 19.42 -12.97
CA GLY A 10 4.16 19.36 -13.46
C GLY A 10 3.49 17.98 -13.40
N LYS A 11 3.77 17.17 -12.36
CA LYS A 11 3.24 15.83 -12.13
C LYS A 11 2.54 15.71 -10.79
N GLU A 12 1.95 16.79 -10.27
CA GLU A 12 1.13 16.67 -9.06
C GLU A 12 -0.10 15.82 -9.42
N ARG A 13 -0.88 16.26 -10.41
CA ARG A 13 -2.20 15.67 -10.72
C ARG A 13 -2.20 14.27 -11.32
N TRP A 14 -3.16 13.44 -10.91
CA TRP A 14 -3.43 12.08 -11.43
C TRP A 14 -2.49 10.99 -10.92
N PHE A 15 -2.16 11.01 -9.63
CA PHE A 15 -1.22 10.07 -9.01
C PHE A 15 -1.48 8.60 -9.39
N TYR A 16 -2.71 8.12 -9.20
CA TYR A 16 -3.04 6.73 -9.47
C TYR A 16 -3.08 6.39 -10.96
N ALA A 17 -3.48 7.31 -11.84
CA ALA A 17 -3.43 7.07 -13.28
C ALA A 17 -1.99 6.83 -13.75
N ARG A 18 -1.03 7.62 -13.24
CA ARG A 18 0.40 7.43 -13.53
C ARG A 18 0.95 6.13 -12.94
N HIS A 19 0.55 5.79 -11.70
CA HIS A 19 0.92 4.52 -11.08
C HIS A 19 0.38 3.33 -11.88
N CYS A 20 -0.89 3.35 -12.28
CA CYS A 20 -1.48 2.31 -13.12
C CYS A 20 -0.73 2.16 -14.44
N ALA A 21 -0.42 3.26 -15.14
CA ALA A 21 0.35 3.22 -16.38
C ALA A 21 1.75 2.60 -16.18
N THR A 22 2.38 2.90 -15.04
CA THR A 22 3.69 2.32 -14.69
C THR A 22 3.60 0.83 -14.46
N TRP A 23 2.66 0.38 -13.64
CA TRP A 23 2.49 -1.05 -13.32
C TRP A 23 2.05 -1.87 -14.52
N ILE A 24 1.20 -1.32 -15.40
CA ILE A 24 0.82 -1.98 -16.66
C ILE A 24 2.03 -2.21 -17.56
N ARG A 25 2.91 -1.22 -17.66
CA ARG A 25 4.15 -1.35 -18.42
C ARG A 25 5.08 -2.38 -17.80
N VAL A 26 5.29 -2.35 -16.48
CA VAL A 26 6.15 -3.32 -15.78
C VAL A 26 5.61 -4.75 -15.97
N GLU A 27 4.32 -4.96 -15.76
CA GLU A 27 3.71 -6.27 -15.94
C GLU A 27 3.80 -6.75 -17.39
N SER A 28 3.60 -5.88 -18.39
CA SER A 28 3.78 -6.27 -19.80
C SER A 28 5.22 -6.73 -20.11
N GLN A 29 6.21 -6.10 -19.47
CA GLN A 29 7.61 -6.48 -19.62
C GLN A 29 7.88 -7.81 -18.93
N GLN A 30 7.37 -8.00 -17.71
CA GLN A 30 7.50 -9.24 -16.95
C GLN A 30 6.79 -10.42 -17.62
N ALA A 31 5.59 -10.21 -18.16
CA ALA A 31 4.81 -11.22 -18.86
C ALA A 31 5.52 -11.76 -20.10
N ALA A 32 6.34 -10.92 -20.75
CA ALA A 32 7.14 -11.28 -21.92
C ALA A 32 8.46 -11.98 -21.56
N VAL A 33 8.88 -11.97 -20.28
CA VAL A 33 10.10 -12.67 -19.84
C VAL A 33 9.90 -14.17 -20.05
N LYS A 34 10.93 -14.84 -20.57
CA LYS A 34 10.94 -16.28 -20.76
C LYS A 34 11.42 -16.98 -19.50
N ASP A 35 10.67 -17.97 -19.06
CA ASP A 35 11.09 -18.88 -18.00
C ASP A 35 12.34 -19.65 -18.44
N THR A 36 13.34 -19.74 -17.56
CA THR A 36 14.65 -20.30 -17.88
C THR A 36 14.64 -21.82 -18.09
N ASN A 37 13.65 -22.52 -17.55
CA ASN A 37 13.55 -23.98 -17.62
C ASN A 37 12.72 -24.43 -18.82
N THR A 38 11.68 -23.67 -19.17
CA THR A 38 10.69 -24.03 -20.20
C THR A 38 10.85 -23.23 -21.49
N GLY A 39 11.54 -22.09 -21.46
CA GLY A 39 11.70 -21.18 -22.61
C GLY A 39 10.42 -20.46 -23.05
N LYS A 40 9.30 -20.67 -22.35
CA LYS A 40 8.00 -20.05 -22.63
C LYS A 40 7.87 -18.70 -21.91
N PRO A 41 7.09 -17.74 -22.43
CA PRO A 41 6.76 -16.53 -21.70
C PRO A 41 6.07 -16.84 -20.37
N LEU A 42 6.33 -16.04 -19.34
CA LEU A 42 5.65 -16.14 -18.04
C LEU A 42 4.14 -15.91 -18.16
N GLY A 43 3.71 -15.10 -19.13
CA GLY A 43 2.30 -14.75 -19.29
C GLY A 43 1.83 -13.72 -18.28
N ARG A 44 0.52 -13.45 -18.26
CA ARG A 44 -0.08 -12.40 -17.40
C ARG A 44 0.11 -12.75 -15.93
N ALA A 45 0.22 -11.71 -15.09
CA ALA A 45 0.34 -11.88 -13.64
C ALA A 45 -0.89 -12.56 -13.01
N HIS A 46 -2.07 -12.38 -13.60
CA HIS A 46 -3.32 -13.00 -13.18
C HIS A 46 -4.22 -13.28 -14.39
N GLU A 47 -5.06 -14.32 -14.32
CA GLU A 47 -5.98 -14.69 -15.41
C GLU A 47 -6.98 -13.58 -15.75
N ARG A 48 -7.38 -12.77 -14.76
CA ARG A 48 -8.32 -11.66 -14.89
C ARG A 48 -7.63 -10.29 -14.95
N TYR A 49 -6.33 -10.26 -15.21
CA TYR A 49 -5.53 -9.04 -15.14
C TYR A 49 -6.11 -7.90 -16.00
N ASP A 50 -6.56 -8.18 -17.23
CA ASP A 50 -7.13 -7.14 -18.10
C ASP A 50 -8.45 -6.56 -17.58
N GLU A 51 -9.27 -7.40 -16.94
CA GLU A 51 -10.51 -6.96 -16.29
C GLU A 51 -10.21 -6.08 -15.06
N GLU A 52 -9.25 -6.50 -14.25
CA GLU A 52 -8.80 -5.78 -13.05
C GLU A 52 -8.22 -4.40 -13.41
N VAL A 53 -7.33 -4.35 -14.41
CA VAL A 53 -6.75 -3.09 -14.90
C VAL A 53 -7.83 -2.16 -15.44
N ARG A 54 -8.82 -2.69 -16.18
CA ARG A 54 -9.95 -1.89 -16.68
C ARG A 54 -10.75 -1.31 -15.52
N TYR A 55 -11.14 -2.14 -14.56
CA TYR A 55 -11.90 -1.71 -13.39
C TYR A 55 -11.16 -0.63 -12.61
N VAL A 56 -9.86 -0.83 -12.32
CA VAL A 56 -9.07 0.16 -11.58
C VAL A 56 -9.01 1.49 -12.31
N LYS A 57 -8.82 1.50 -13.64
CA LYS A 57 -8.79 2.73 -14.44
C LYS A 57 -10.11 3.49 -14.43
N GLU A 58 -11.24 2.78 -14.41
CA GLU A 58 -12.58 3.35 -14.41
C GLU A 58 -13.02 3.85 -13.03
N ASN A 59 -12.39 3.36 -11.95
CA ASN A 59 -12.77 3.62 -10.56
C ASN A 59 -11.65 4.30 -9.74
N LEU A 60 -10.84 5.14 -10.40
CA LEU A 60 -9.81 5.90 -9.70
C LEU A 60 -10.44 6.92 -8.74
N PRO A 61 -9.90 7.09 -7.52
CA PRO A 61 -10.38 8.11 -6.60
C PRO A 61 -10.07 9.52 -7.13
N LEU A 62 -10.80 10.50 -6.62
CA LEU A 62 -10.53 11.92 -6.88
C LEU A 62 -9.11 12.29 -6.44
N ASP A 63 -8.56 13.30 -7.11
CA ASP A 63 -7.16 13.68 -6.95
C ASP A 63 -6.92 14.40 -5.61
N ARG A 64 -5.95 13.91 -4.83
CA ARG A 64 -5.48 14.50 -3.56
C ARG A 64 -3.97 14.31 -3.46
N HIS A 65 -3.30 15.24 -2.78
CA HIS A 65 -1.84 15.26 -2.69
C HIS A 65 -1.40 15.34 -1.24
N ALA A 66 -0.47 14.47 -0.87
CA ALA A 66 0.23 14.47 0.41
C ALA A 66 1.67 13.98 0.21
N ILE A 67 2.49 14.18 1.23
CA ILE A 67 3.71 13.39 1.36
C ILE A 67 3.26 11.96 1.65
N VAL A 68 3.67 11.04 0.79
CA VAL A 68 3.45 9.60 0.92
C VAL A 68 4.78 8.97 1.28
N HIS A 69 4.80 8.15 2.33
CA HIS A 69 5.95 7.39 2.76
C HIS A 69 6.33 6.31 1.73
N GLY A 70 5.32 5.63 1.17
CA GLY A 70 5.48 4.63 0.11
C GLY A 70 5.63 3.20 0.62
N ASP A 71 6.09 3.04 1.86
CA ASP A 71 6.15 1.76 2.61
C ASP A 71 5.67 1.95 4.07
N PHE A 72 4.51 2.59 4.26
CA PHE A 72 4.02 2.92 5.60
C PHE A 72 3.43 1.68 6.31
N LYS A 73 4.25 1.05 7.16
CA LYS A 73 3.87 -0.13 7.96
C LYS A 73 4.45 -0.04 9.36
N PHE A 74 3.89 -0.84 10.27
CA PHE A 74 4.25 -0.81 11.69
C PHE A 74 5.74 -1.07 11.93
N ASP A 75 6.39 -1.91 11.12
CA ASP A 75 7.82 -2.23 11.22
C ASP A 75 8.74 -1.02 10.97
N ASN A 76 8.23 0.03 10.31
CA ASN A 76 8.97 1.26 10.03
C ASN A 76 8.73 2.35 11.09
N LEU A 77 8.00 2.06 12.16
CA LEU A 77 7.72 3.01 13.24
C LEU A 77 8.63 2.73 14.45
N ILE A 78 9.33 3.76 14.93
CA ILE A 78 9.98 3.70 16.23
C ILE A 78 9.01 4.25 17.27
N HIS A 79 8.71 3.43 18.28
CA HIS A 79 7.88 3.79 19.42
C HIS A 79 8.72 4.17 20.64
N ARG A 80 8.13 4.95 21.54
CA ARG A 80 8.67 5.08 22.89
C ARG A 80 8.57 3.75 23.64
N PRO A 81 9.54 3.42 24.50
CA PRO A 81 9.46 2.21 25.33
C PRO A 81 8.39 2.25 26.42
N ASP A 82 8.02 3.45 26.87
CA ASP A 82 7.20 3.70 28.07
C ASP A 82 5.76 4.17 27.78
N GLU A 83 5.46 4.59 26.55
CA GLU A 83 4.11 5.05 26.17
C GLU A 83 3.79 4.74 24.68
N PRO A 84 2.50 4.59 24.30
CA PRO A 84 2.10 4.30 22.93
C PRO A 84 2.21 5.53 22.01
N ARG A 85 3.43 6.01 21.81
CA ARG A 85 3.75 7.18 20.97
C ARG A 85 4.85 6.85 19.96
N VAL A 86 4.61 7.19 18.70
CA VAL A 86 5.62 7.13 17.63
C VAL A 86 6.58 8.32 17.78
N ILE A 87 7.89 8.07 17.72
CA ILE A 87 8.96 9.09 17.81
C ILE A 87 9.76 9.26 16.53
N ALA A 88 9.73 8.26 15.64
CA ALA A 88 10.34 8.35 14.32
C ALA A 88 9.65 7.40 13.34
N ILE A 89 9.72 7.78 12.06
CA ILE A 89 9.33 6.95 10.92
C ILE A 89 10.60 6.72 10.11
N LEU A 90 10.93 5.46 9.84
CA LEU A 90 12.14 5.04 9.13
C LEU A 90 11.83 4.70 7.67
N ASP A 91 12.88 4.59 6.86
CA ASP A 91 12.82 4.02 5.50
C ASP A 91 12.02 4.83 4.47
N TRP A 92 12.39 6.11 4.30
CA TRP A 92 11.76 7.06 3.40
C TRP A 92 12.20 6.93 1.91
N GLU A 93 12.88 5.85 1.52
CA GLU A 93 13.46 5.73 0.18
C GLU A 93 12.42 5.68 -0.95
N LEU A 94 11.20 5.23 -0.64
CA LEU A 94 10.06 5.19 -1.56
C LEU A 94 9.16 6.43 -1.47
N SER A 95 9.56 7.44 -0.71
CA SER A 95 8.72 8.61 -0.46
C SER A 95 8.49 9.46 -1.70
N ILE A 96 7.27 9.97 -1.84
CA ILE A 96 6.82 10.71 -3.02
C ILE A 96 5.71 11.69 -2.65
N ILE A 97 5.50 12.73 -3.48
CA ILE A 97 4.24 13.48 -3.46
C ILE A 97 3.19 12.68 -4.23
N GLY A 98 2.18 12.22 -3.52
CA GLY A 98 1.20 11.28 -4.06
C GLY A 98 -0.15 11.30 -3.36
N HIS A 99 -0.94 10.26 -3.59
CA HIS A 99 -2.26 10.15 -3.00
C HIS A 99 -2.18 9.52 -1.60
N PRO A 100 -2.76 10.15 -0.56
CA PRO A 100 -2.56 9.69 0.82
C PRO A 100 -3.20 8.32 1.12
N LEU A 101 -4.18 7.89 0.33
CA LEU A 101 -4.71 6.52 0.43
C LEU A 101 -3.66 5.43 0.15
N MET A 102 -2.52 5.74 -0.50
CA MET A 102 -1.45 4.75 -0.69
C MET A 102 -0.90 4.25 0.65
N ASP A 103 -0.53 5.15 1.55
CA ASP A 103 -0.02 4.78 2.88
C ASP A 103 -1.13 4.16 3.75
N LEU A 104 -2.38 4.63 3.61
CA LEU A 104 -3.52 4.04 4.32
C LEU A 104 -3.70 2.56 3.95
N VAL A 105 -3.63 2.22 2.65
CA VAL A 105 -3.75 0.84 2.18
C VAL A 105 -2.64 -0.03 2.74
N PHE A 106 -1.39 0.46 2.79
CA PHE A 106 -0.31 -0.29 3.44
C PHE A 106 -0.57 -0.50 4.94
N CYS A 107 -1.04 0.54 5.64
CA CYS A 107 -1.37 0.47 7.06
C CYS A 107 -2.45 -0.59 7.38
N ILE A 108 -3.48 -0.71 6.53
CA ILE A 108 -4.59 -1.65 6.75
C ILE A 108 -4.40 -3.00 6.04
N SER A 109 -3.35 -3.16 5.23
CA SER A 109 -3.08 -4.41 4.52
C SER A 109 -3.06 -5.66 5.42
N PRO A 110 -2.58 -5.64 6.68
CA PRO A 110 -2.58 -6.81 7.55
C PRO A 110 -3.98 -7.38 7.86
N PHE A 111 -5.05 -6.60 7.66
CA PHE A 111 -6.43 -7.06 7.83
C PHE A 111 -6.95 -7.88 6.65
N PHE A 112 -6.35 -7.73 5.46
CA PHE A 112 -6.81 -8.34 4.21
C PHE A 112 -5.83 -9.37 3.65
N THR A 113 -4.62 -9.45 4.19
CA THR A 113 -3.60 -10.40 3.74
C THR A 113 -3.50 -11.60 4.67
N ASP A 114 -4.00 -12.75 4.24
CA ASP A 114 -3.65 -14.04 4.82
C ASP A 114 -2.29 -14.49 4.28
N TYR A 115 -1.19 -13.97 4.85
CA TYR A 115 0.16 -14.46 4.55
C TYR A 115 0.33 -15.90 5.06
N THR A 116 -0.20 -16.87 4.31
CA THR A 116 -0.18 -18.29 4.68
C THR A 116 0.82 -19.12 3.88
N LYS A 117 1.52 -18.54 2.89
CA LYS A 117 2.54 -19.29 2.12
C LYS A 117 3.74 -18.44 1.71
N SER A 118 4.68 -18.20 2.62
CA SER A 118 6.08 -17.99 2.23
C SER A 118 6.89 -19.26 2.53
N ARG A 119 7.28 -19.97 1.47
CA ARG A 119 8.19 -21.13 1.53
C ARG A 119 9.58 -20.62 1.97
N LYS A 120 9.84 -20.60 3.29
CA LYS A 120 11.14 -20.71 4.00
C LYS A 120 11.29 -19.78 5.23
N LEU A 121 10.36 -18.85 5.47
CA LEU A 121 10.25 -18.16 6.75
C LEU A 121 8.78 -18.19 7.19
N SER A 122 8.39 -19.33 7.77
CA SER A 122 7.07 -19.50 8.38
C SER A 122 7.05 -18.80 9.74
N LEU A 123 6.96 -17.48 9.76
CA LEU A 123 6.20 -16.84 10.84
C LEU A 123 4.76 -17.27 10.58
N SER A 124 4.28 -18.26 11.34
CA SER A 124 2.90 -18.69 11.27
C SER A 124 2.02 -17.55 11.78
N PHE A 125 1.59 -16.67 10.88
CA PHE A 125 0.56 -15.67 11.15
C PHE A 125 -0.84 -16.29 11.31
N LYS A 126 -0.95 -17.60 11.61
CA LYS A 126 -2.22 -18.22 12.06
C LYS A 126 -2.82 -17.45 13.23
N ASP A 127 -1.96 -16.91 14.10
CA ASP A 127 -2.32 -16.13 15.27
C ASP A 127 -2.20 -14.61 15.04
N SER A 128 -2.21 -14.16 13.77
CA SER A 128 -2.18 -12.72 13.47
C SER A 128 -3.30 -12.02 14.23
N PRO A 129 -2.99 -10.94 14.97
CA PRO A 129 -3.98 -10.23 15.77
C PRO A 129 -5.00 -9.47 14.90
N CYS A 130 -4.72 -9.28 13.60
CA CYS A 130 -5.60 -8.61 12.64
C CYS A 130 -6.65 -9.54 12.00
N LYS A 131 -6.56 -10.86 12.24
CA LYS A 131 -7.56 -11.83 11.74
C LYS A 131 -8.90 -11.65 12.44
N PRO A 132 -10.03 -11.80 11.73
CA PRO A 132 -11.36 -11.64 12.31
C PRO A 132 -11.56 -12.38 13.64
N ASP A 133 -11.13 -13.64 13.73
CA ASP A 133 -11.26 -14.48 14.94
C ASP A 133 -10.44 -13.99 16.14
N ASN A 134 -9.40 -13.17 15.90
CA ASN A 134 -8.43 -12.73 16.90
C ASN A 134 -8.60 -11.25 17.29
N ARG A 135 -9.23 -10.40 16.46
CA ARG A 135 -9.30 -8.93 16.65
C ARG A 135 -9.90 -8.53 18.01
N ALA A 136 -11.03 -9.13 18.37
CA ALA A 136 -11.70 -8.81 19.63
C ALA A 136 -10.82 -9.13 20.86
N LYS A 137 -9.95 -10.15 20.78
CA LYS A 137 -9.06 -10.55 21.87
C LYS A 137 -7.75 -9.78 21.89
N SER A 138 -7.28 -9.32 20.74
CA SER A 138 -6.02 -8.58 20.60
C SER A 138 -6.15 -7.10 20.98
N GLY A 139 -7.39 -6.58 21.04
CA GLY A 139 -7.65 -5.16 21.26
C GLY A 139 -7.31 -4.29 20.06
N ILE A 140 -7.10 -4.90 18.89
CA ILE A 140 -6.90 -4.18 17.64
C ILE A 140 -8.26 -3.67 17.14
N PRO A 141 -8.37 -2.39 16.72
CA PRO A 141 -9.59 -1.85 16.14
C PRO A 141 -10.03 -2.60 14.88
N GLU A 142 -11.32 -2.54 14.56
CA GLU A 142 -11.83 -3.04 13.29
C GLU A 142 -11.33 -2.17 12.11
N PRO A 143 -11.16 -2.74 10.90
CA PRO A 143 -10.70 -1.98 9.74
C PRO A 143 -11.54 -0.72 9.48
N ASN A 144 -12.87 -0.82 9.65
CA ASN A 144 -13.79 0.29 9.45
C ASN A 144 -13.62 1.39 10.51
N GLU A 145 -13.23 1.05 11.74
CA GLU A 145 -12.94 2.04 12.79
C GLU A 145 -11.68 2.83 12.45
N LEU A 146 -10.65 2.16 11.93
CA LEU A 146 -9.42 2.81 11.46
C LEU A 146 -9.68 3.73 10.27
N LEU A 147 -10.47 3.26 9.30
CA LEU A 147 -10.87 4.06 8.14
C LEU A 147 -11.65 5.30 8.57
N ALA A 148 -12.65 5.14 9.45
CA ALA A 148 -13.45 6.24 9.98
C ALA A 148 -12.57 7.26 10.73
N ARG A 149 -11.66 6.78 11.58
CA ARG A 149 -10.74 7.65 12.32
C ARG A 149 -9.78 8.40 11.40
N TYR A 150 -9.27 7.73 10.37
CA TYR A 150 -8.43 8.36 9.36
C TYR A 150 -9.21 9.47 8.64
N ALA A 151 -10.42 9.17 8.15
CA ALA A 151 -11.26 10.13 7.44
C ALA A 151 -11.61 11.36 8.29
N GLU A 152 -11.89 11.15 9.58
CA GLU A 152 -12.11 12.24 10.54
C GLU A 152 -10.88 13.15 10.68
N ILE A 153 -9.68 12.57 10.84
CA ILE A 153 -8.44 13.33 11.05
C ILE A 153 -8.06 14.15 9.80
N VAL A 154 -8.24 13.57 8.62
CA VAL A 154 -7.78 14.18 7.36
C VAL A 154 -8.90 14.86 6.57
N GLU A 155 -10.08 14.99 7.15
CA GLU A 155 -11.29 15.54 6.52
C GLU A 155 -11.49 14.92 5.12
N PHE A 156 -11.53 13.59 5.08
CA PHE A 156 -11.74 12.82 3.86
C PHE A 156 -13.22 12.47 3.75
N ASP A 157 -13.89 12.92 2.69
CA ASP A 157 -15.24 12.47 2.34
C ASP A 157 -15.10 11.06 1.76
N MET A 158 -15.36 10.04 2.58
CA MET A 158 -15.34 8.63 2.19
C MET A 158 -16.73 8.15 1.77
#